data_AF-A0A382M7J3-F1
#
_entry.id   AF-A0A382M7J3-F1
#
_cell.length_a   1.000
_cell.length_b   1.000
_cell.length_c   1.000
_cell.angle_alpha   90.00
_cell.angle_beta   90.00
_cell.angle_gamma   90.00
#
_symmetry.space_group_name_H-M   'P 1'
#
loop_
_entity.id
_entity.type
_entity.pdbx_description
1 polymer ?
#
loop_
_entity_poly.entity_id
_entity_poly.type
_entity_poly.pdbx_seq_one_letter_code
_entity_poly.pdbx_strand_id
1 'polypeptide(L)'
;MNRSVNQLSDIVDNGLCIGCGLCQSIAGKDKIEVSMTSKGRLEPKEISKITPEIFEKIRNVCPGTIVEGLPKENVDQSAKHNLVWGYYLSLC
;
A
#
# COMPACT_ATOMS: atom_id res chain seq x y z
N MET A 1 8.44 -11.88 3.56
CA MET A 1 7.18 -12.58 3.91
C MET A 1 6.33 -12.63 2.66
N ASN A 2 6.20 -13.79 2.02
CA ASN A 2 5.56 -13.92 0.70
C ASN A 2 4.04 -13.90 0.87
N ARG A 3 3.43 -12.71 0.84
CA ARG A 3 1.97 -12.60 0.70
C ARG A 3 1.67 -12.55 -0.80
N SER A 4 1.10 -13.63 -1.32
CA SER A 4 0.71 -13.79 -2.72
C SER A 4 -0.48 -12.89 -3.06
N VAL A 5 -0.27 -11.58 -3.07
CA VAL A 5 -1.21 -10.59 -3.58
C VAL A 5 -1.12 -10.62 -5.10
N ASN A 6 -2.05 -11.27 -5.78
CA ASN A 6 -1.97 -11.52 -7.23
C ASN A 6 -2.82 -10.55 -8.05
N GLN A 7 -3.75 -9.86 -7.40
CA GLN A 7 -4.67 -8.92 -8.01
C GLN A 7 -5.09 -7.82 -7.01
N LEU A 8 -5.73 -6.76 -7.50
CA LEU A 8 -6.09 -5.59 -6.69
C LEU A 8 -7.08 -5.92 -5.58
N SER A 9 -8.05 -6.80 -5.83
CA SER A 9 -9.04 -7.23 -4.84
C SER A 9 -8.41 -7.93 -3.64
N ASP A 10 -7.31 -8.68 -3.83
CA ASP A 10 -6.62 -9.33 -2.72
C ASP A 10 -6.12 -8.31 -1.68
N ILE A 11 -5.79 -7.08 -2.09
CA ILE A 11 -5.37 -6.00 -1.17
C ILE A 11 -6.56 -5.51 -0.35
N VAL A 12 -7.73 -5.39 -0.97
CA VAL A 12 -8.95 -4.86 -0.34
C VAL A 12 -9.59 -5.90 0.57
N ASP A 13 -9.76 -7.12 0.07
CA ASP A 13 -10.46 -8.21 0.74
C ASP A 13 -9.70 -8.69 1.98
N ASN A 14 -8.36 -8.66 1.94
CA ASN A 14 -7.51 -8.95 3.10
C ASN A 14 -7.34 -7.76 4.06
N GLY A 15 -8.01 -6.63 3.82
CA GLY A 15 -7.97 -5.46 4.70
C GLY A 15 -6.63 -4.73 4.74
N LEU A 16 -5.78 -4.91 3.72
CA LEU A 16 -4.46 -4.26 3.60
C LEU A 16 -4.57 -2.83 3.05
N CYS A 17 -5.67 -2.50 2.38
CA CYS A 17 -5.87 -1.20 1.78
C CYS A 17 -6.08 -0.11 2.84
N ILE A 18 -5.24 0.92 2.82
CA ILE A 18 -5.35 2.11 3.68
C ILE A 18 -6.00 3.31 2.96
N GLY A 19 -6.55 3.12 1.76
CA GLY A 19 -7.22 4.20 1.01
C GLY A 19 -6.31 5.31 0.47
N CYS A 20 -5.00 5.06 0.29
CA CYS A 20 -4.03 6.08 -0.11
C CYS A 20 -4.14 6.57 -1.57
N GLY A 21 -4.75 5.79 -2.46
CA GLY A 21 -4.95 6.15 -3.87
C GLY A 21 -3.76 6.00 -4.82
N LEU A 22 -2.61 5.48 -4.37
CA LEU A 22 -1.43 5.26 -5.23
C LEU A 22 -1.70 4.35 -6.44
N CYS A 23 -2.55 3.32 -6.26
CA CYS A 23 -2.93 2.43 -7.34
C CYS A 23 -3.64 3.18 -8.49
N GLN A 24 -4.56 4.09 -8.16
CA GLN A 24 -5.23 4.96 -9.14
C GLN A 24 -4.24 5.91 -9.83
N SER A 25 -3.28 6.48 -9.11
CA SER A 25 -2.26 7.35 -9.71
C SER A 25 -1.37 6.61 -10.72
N ILE A 26 -1.08 5.32 -10.51
CA ILE A 26 -0.29 4.50 -11.43
C ILE A 26 -1.12 4.01 -12.62
N ALA A 27 -2.31 3.48 -12.37
CA ALA A 27 -3.13 2.86 -13.40
C ALA A 27 -3.89 3.87 -14.28
N GLY A 28 -4.15 5.06 -13.74
CA GLY A 28 -5.05 6.04 -14.32
C GLY A 28 -6.49 5.90 -13.78
N LYS A 29 -7.21 7.03 -13.77
CA LYS A 29 -8.61 7.11 -13.34
C LYS A 29 -9.59 6.36 -14.25
N ASP A 30 -9.14 6.01 -15.45
CA ASP A 30 -9.87 5.19 -16.44
C ASP A 30 -9.81 3.69 -16.13
N LYS A 31 -8.92 3.25 -15.22
CA LYS A 31 -8.74 1.84 -14.86
C LYS A 31 -9.06 1.52 -13.41
N ILE A 32 -8.67 2.41 -12.49
CA ILE A 32 -8.95 2.26 -11.07
C ILE A 32 -9.64 3.52 -10.58
N GLU A 33 -10.73 3.33 -9.86
CA GLU A 33 -11.43 4.40 -9.14
C GLU A 33 -11.34 4.15 -7.64
N VAL A 34 -10.91 5.16 -6.88
CA VAL A 34 -10.91 5.13 -5.42
C VAL A 34 -12.10 5.93 -4.92
N SER A 35 -13.01 5.27 -4.23
CA SER A 35 -14.26 5.88 -3.76
C SER A 35 -14.62 5.41 -2.35
N MET A 36 -15.53 6.15 -1.71
CA MET A 36 -16.05 5.80 -0.39
C MET A 36 -16.94 4.57 -0.50
N THR A 37 -16.68 3.55 0.32
CA THR A 37 -17.53 2.35 0.38
C THR A 37 -18.51 2.41 1.53
N SER A 38 -19.47 1.49 1.55
CA SER A 38 -20.39 1.30 2.68
C SER A 38 -19.70 0.96 4.00
N LYS A 39 -18.41 0.56 3.96
CA LYS A 39 -17.58 0.32 5.14
C LYS A 39 -17.04 1.62 5.77
N GLY A 40 -17.34 2.78 5.18
CA GLY A 40 -16.90 4.08 5.69
C GLY A 40 -15.42 4.37 5.45
N ARG A 41 -14.81 3.76 4.44
CA ARG A 41 -13.41 3.99 4.06
C ARG A 41 -13.25 4.03 2.55
N LEU A 42 -12.19 4.69 2.09
CA LEU A 42 -11.82 4.71 0.68
C LEU A 42 -11.23 3.36 0.29
N GLU A 43 -11.80 2.72 -0.73
CA GLU A 43 -11.24 1.49 -1.32
C GLU A 43 -11.12 1.67 -2.84
N PRO A 44 -10.07 1.11 -3.46
CA PRO A 44 -9.95 1.09 -4.92
C PRO A 44 -10.87 0.03 -5.51
N LYS A 45 -11.43 0.34 -6.69
CA LYS A 45 -12.19 -0.57 -7.52
C LYS A 45 -11.61 -0.57 -8.93
N GLU A 46 -11.36 -1.75 -9.47
CA GLU A 46 -11.00 -1.92 -10.87
C GLU A 46 -12.26 -1.69 -11.73
N ILE A 47 -12.23 -0.65 -12.57
CA ILE A 47 -13.32 -0.29 -13.49
C ILE A 47 -13.01 -0.68 -14.94
N SER A 48 -11.75 -0.95 -15.25
CA SER A 48 -11.27 -1.50 -16.52
C SER A 48 -10.08 -2.41 -16.27
N LYS A 49 -9.89 -3.40 -17.17
CA LYS A 49 -8.88 -4.45 -17.00
C LYS A 49 -7.47 -3.86 -16.87
N ILE A 50 -6.80 -4.18 -15.76
CA ILE A 50 -5.41 -3.81 -15.53
C ILE A 50 -4.50 -4.89 -16.13
N THR A 51 -3.40 -4.49 -16.77
CA THR A 51 -2.40 -5.43 -17.27
C THR A 51 -1.51 -5.92 -16.12
N PRO A 52 -0.95 -7.14 -16.20
CA PRO A 52 -0.02 -7.63 -15.18
C PRO A 52 1.16 -6.69 -14.92
N GLU A 53 1.68 -6.04 -15.97
CA GLU A 53 2.77 -5.06 -15.83
C GLU A 53 2.39 -3.84 -14.97
N ILE A 54 1.18 -3.30 -15.16
CA ILE A 54 0.69 -2.19 -14.34
C ILE A 54 0.48 -2.66 -12.91
N PHE A 55 -0.07 -3.87 -12.74
CA PHE A 55 -0.30 -4.43 -11.41
C PHE A 55 1.02 -4.62 -10.63
N GLU A 56 2.08 -5.10 -11.28
CA GLU A 56 3.41 -5.20 -10.65
C GLU A 56 3.94 -3.82 -10.19
N LYS A 57 3.74 -2.76 -10.98
CA LYS A 57 4.10 -1.39 -10.57
C LYS A 57 3.30 -0.97 -9.33
N ILE A 58 2.01 -1.29 -9.26
CA ILE A 58 1.17 -1.02 -8.08
C ILE A 58 1.68 -1.79 -6.86
N ARG A 59 1.95 -3.09 -7.02
CA ARG A 59 2.44 -3.98 -5.95
C ARG A 59 3.74 -3.48 -5.33
N ASN A 60 4.63 -2.92 -6.16
CA ASN A 60 5.93 -2.38 -5.75
C ASN A 60 5.89 -1.01 -5.05
N VAL A 61 4.74 -0.35 -5.01
CA VAL A 61 4.58 0.93 -4.27
C VAL A 61 3.50 0.89 -3.21
N CYS A 62 2.66 -0.15 -3.20
CA CYS A 62 1.50 -0.17 -2.32
C CYS A 62 1.95 -0.34 -0.86
N PRO A 63 1.64 0.61 0.04
CA PRO A 63 2.01 0.49 1.45
C PRO A 63 1.28 -0.66 2.16
N GLY A 64 0.19 -1.16 1.58
CA GLY A 64 -0.51 -2.35 2.09
C GLY A 64 0.21 -3.67 1.78
N THR A 65 1.08 -3.70 0.76
CA THR A 65 1.83 -4.90 0.35
C THR A 65 3.28 -4.87 0.82
N ILE A 66 3.85 -3.68 1.01
CA ILE A 66 5.22 -3.47 1.48
C ILE A 66 5.19 -3.14 2.97
N VAL A 67 5.65 -4.09 3.77
CA VAL A 67 5.77 -3.94 5.24
C VAL A 67 7.25 -3.89 5.60
N GLU A 68 7.94 -2.92 5.04
CA GLU A 68 9.36 -2.68 5.25
C GLU A 68 9.56 -1.25 5.74
N GLY A 69 10.44 -1.07 6.73
CA GLY A 69 10.85 0.25 7.20
C GLY A 69 11.93 0.86 6.31
N LEU A 70 12.46 2.00 6.74
CA LEU A 70 13.64 2.59 6.10
C LEU A 70 14.81 1.57 6.07
N PRO A 71 15.58 1.52 4.96
CA PRO A 71 16.84 0.79 4.91
C PRO A 71 17.74 1.19 6.08
N LYS A 72 18.50 0.25 6.64
CA LYS A 72 19.28 0.48 7.87
C LYS A 72 20.31 1.60 7.71
N GLU A 73 20.87 1.72 6.52
CA GLU A 73 21.79 2.78 6.10
C GLU A 73 21.16 4.18 6.11
N ASN A 74 19.82 4.26 6.02
CA ASN A 74 19.06 5.51 6.01
C ASN A 74 18.42 5.81 7.37
N VAL A 75 18.62 4.96 8.37
CA VAL A 75 18.14 5.20 9.73
C VAL A 75 19.07 6.20 10.42
N ASP A 76 18.49 7.27 10.95
CA ASP A 76 19.24 8.28 11.70
C ASP A 76 19.93 7.65 12.93
N GLN A 77 21.16 8.05 13.22
CA GLN A 77 21.92 7.51 14.36
C GLN A 77 21.27 7.80 15.71
N SER A 78 20.48 8.87 15.80
CA SER A 78 19.73 9.23 17.01
C SER A 78 18.38 8.50 17.11
N ALA A 79 17.96 7.77 16.07
CA ALA A 79 16.71 7.04 16.09
C ALA A 79 16.73 5.93 17.14
N LYS A 80 15.65 5.86 17.92
CA LYS A 80 15.38 4.77 18.86
C LYS A 80 14.59 3.69 18.14
N HIS A 81 14.67 2.45 18.62
CA HIS A 81 13.88 1.34 18.08
C HIS A 81 12.79 0.92 19.06
N ASN A 82 11.55 0.82 18.58
CA ASN A 82 10.42 0.25 19.31
C ASN A 82 10.00 -1.07 18.66
N LEU A 83 9.60 -2.06 19.45
CA LEU A 83 9.19 -3.38 18.96
C LEU A 83 7.98 -3.31 18.00
N VAL A 84 7.05 -2.40 18.25
CA VAL A 84 5.80 -2.24 17.49
C VAL A 84 5.99 -1.24 16.35
N TRP A 85 6.62 -0.10 16.62
CA TRP A 85 6.68 1.02 15.67
C TRP A 85 7.94 1.06 14.81
N GLY A 86 8.93 0.19 15.06
CA GLY A 86 10.22 0.23 14.38
C GLY A 86 11.07 1.43 14.82
N TYR A 87 11.87 1.98 13.89
CA TYR A 87 12.73 3.13 14.16
C TYR A 87 11.95 4.44 14.23
N TYR A 88 12.23 5.27 15.24
CA TYR A 88 11.58 6.56 15.46
C TYR A 88 12.56 7.60 16.02
N LEU A 89 12.34 8.87 15.70
CA LEU A 89 13.11 10.00 16.28
C LEU A 89 12.48 10.50 17.58
N SER A 90 11.16 10.63 17.59
CA SER A 90 10.38 11.05 18.75
C SER A 90 9.02 10.36 18.71
N LEU A 91 8.59 9.81 19.84
CA LEU A 91 7.23 9.34 20.09
C LEU A 91 6.71 10.19 21.27
N CYS A 92 5.63 10.93 21.04
CA CYS A 92 4.98 11.74 22.07
C CYS A 92 4.21 10.86 23.06
#